data_AF-A0A9X1HSS1-F1
#
_entry.id   AF-A0A9X1HSS1-F1
#
_cell.length_a   1.000
_cell.length_b   1.000
_cell.length_c   1.000
_cell.angle_alpha   90.00
_cell.angle_beta   90.00
_cell.angle_gamma   90.00
#
_symmetry.space_group_name_H-M   'P 1'
#
loop_
_entity.id
_entity.type
_entity.pdbx_description
1 polymer ?
#
loop_
_entity_poly.entity_id
_entity_poly.type
_entity_poly.pdbx_seq_one_letter_code
_entity_poly.pdbx_strand_id
1 'polypeptide(L)'
;MKTFNRIFAPFMIVAIFGLLLSCNEEEISDPLAEGYVEISLNEIYQNFPSGKAGDTELPAQLNLLISLENTNGGIVWNSEEIKLKKWGESYASKPIRLQVGEYAVTEFLVVDYDYNVLLAAPVAGSPLAYLTDNPLPVSFIVYTGETTSVTPQVLDALNKKPEDFGYTSFKFDKIKTLDFDLRVFDLNRTTGEFVLSEAFLMVEASGDILFEKPVGNTSNHITVRDGYEDYLLHVTKPNRVTLDTLINEQVLKKLLEGKDGPLDLYLSDGLIVWNKLGSTDELANSEVGPSLVVPGTPNFAPAKFGNGVYPRYASEIPEIPSGIFNEFIPNPLLEPWTIEVWYKPNYSVVDNRIVGTIPYGRAHVIVANCWNWDGANAGIRIVPINGGYTGPTDVVADLVYYKALGDYYFFRNDVIDNDVSWNAGDLVHMAVVYDPTGYDGAPRFELWVNGVLHGHSPETEIHEYAEPVVAWPFYVGGHQYRVSNGVVDNMKVYQWAKTNFDDRDTE
;
A
#
# COMPACT_ATOMS: atom_id res chain seq x y z
N MET A 1 50.18 30.56 -83.80
CA MET A 1 48.98 31.14 -84.45
C MET A 1 47.90 30.07 -84.45
N LYS A 2 46.78 30.34 -83.74
CA LYS A 2 45.43 29.75 -83.83
C LYS A 2 45.23 28.28 -84.26
N THR A 3 44.48 27.56 -83.40
CA THR A 3 43.40 26.58 -83.72
C THR A 3 43.84 25.25 -84.36
N PHE A 4 43.23 24.07 -84.16
CA PHE A 4 41.86 23.71 -83.78
C PHE A 4 41.79 22.18 -83.50
N ASN A 5 40.74 21.78 -82.77
CA ASN A 5 39.99 20.51 -82.83
C ASN A 5 40.55 19.21 -82.22
N ARG A 6 39.87 18.62 -81.22
CA ARG A 6 38.62 17.80 -81.28
C ARG A 6 38.92 16.47 -82.00
N ILE A 7 38.75 15.27 -81.42
CA ILE A 7 37.51 14.64 -80.93
C ILE A 7 37.81 13.13 -80.63
N PHE A 8 36.93 12.47 -79.85
CA PHE A 8 36.72 11.01 -79.68
C PHE A 8 37.70 10.17 -78.82
N ALA A 9 37.20 9.80 -77.63
CA ALA A 9 37.46 8.52 -76.95
C ALA A 9 36.53 7.42 -77.52
N PRO A 10 36.52 6.15 -77.06
CA PRO A 10 37.47 5.36 -76.27
C PRO A 10 37.73 3.95 -76.90
N PHE A 11 38.51 3.09 -76.24
CA PHE A 11 38.44 1.60 -76.19
C PHE A 11 39.85 0.99 -76.15
N MET A 12 40.44 0.86 -74.96
CA MET A 12 41.29 -0.28 -74.62
C MET A 12 41.69 -0.23 -73.14
N ILE A 13 41.45 -1.36 -72.47
CA ILE A 13 42.13 -1.96 -71.31
C ILE A 13 41.05 -2.56 -70.42
N VAL A 14 40.55 -3.72 -70.90
CA VAL A 14 39.86 -4.74 -70.11
C VAL A 14 40.81 -5.93 -70.13
N ALA A 15 41.50 -6.16 -69.02
CA ALA A 15 42.05 -7.43 -68.55
C ALA A 15 42.99 -7.13 -67.38
N ILE A 16 42.94 -7.97 -66.34
CA ILE A 16 43.74 -7.92 -65.10
C ILE A 16 43.11 -7.05 -64.00
N PHE A 17 41.96 -7.48 -63.47
CA PHE A 17 41.56 -7.23 -62.07
C PHE A 17 40.44 -8.21 -61.65
N GLY A 18 40.67 -9.51 -61.85
CA GLY A 18 39.65 -10.55 -61.70
C GLY A 18 40.07 -11.76 -60.87
N LEU A 19 41.09 -11.63 -60.02
CA LEU A 19 41.49 -12.65 -59.05
C LEU A 19 41.96 -11.92 -57.80
N LEU A 20 41.51 -12.39 -56.62
CA LEU A 20 41.72 -11.85 -55.26
C LEU A 20 40.54 -11.06 -54.65
N LEU A 21 39.34 -11.65 -54.69
CA LEU A 21 38.37 -11.53 -53.59
C LEU A 21 37.71 -12.91 -53.38
N SER A 22 38.48 -13.83 -52.80
CA SER A 22 37.92 -14.98 -52.08
C SER A 22 37.87 -14.54 -50.62
N CYS A 23 36.77 -13.89 -50.22
CA CYS A 23 36.43 -13.84 -48.81
C CYS A 23 36.09 -15.27 -48.40
N ASN A 24 36.89 -15.87 -47.52
CA ASN A 24 36.35 -16.88 -46.62
C ASN A 24 35.36 -16.15 -45.70
N GLU A 25 34.07 -16.42 -45.86
CA GLU A 25 33.14 -16.28 -44.73
C GLU A 25 33.54 -17.36 -43.72
N GLU A 26 34.28 -16.95 -42.69
CA GLU A 26 34.20 -17.68 -41.42
C GLU A 26 32.76 -17.53 -40.94
N GLU A 27 32.05 -18.65 -40.79
CA GLU A 27 30.75 -18.71 -40.12
C GLU A 27 30.90 -18.16 -38.70
N ILE A 28 30.60 -16.87 -38.53
CA ILE A 28 30.42 -16.26 -37.22
C ILE A 28 29.04 -16.74 -36.75
N SER A 29 29.01 -17.78 -35.91
CA SER A 29 27.81 -18.18 -35.16
C SER A 29 27.26 -16.97 -34.42
N ASP A 30 26.01 -16.61 -34.68
CA ASP A 30 25.33 -15.52 -33.98
C ASP A 30 25.36 -15.79 -32.45
N PRO A 31 26.02 -14.95 -31.64
CA PRO A 31 26.17 -15.17 -30.20
C PRO A 31 24.84 -15.02 -29.43
N LEU A 32 23.73 -14.70 -30.11
CA LEU A 32 22.37 -14.69 -29.55
C LEU A 32 21.49 -15.82 -30.11
N ALA A 33 22.03 -16.74 -30.90
CA ALA A 33 21.26 -17.88 -31.36
C ALA A 33 20.82 -18.75 -30.17
N GLU A 34 19.52 -19.08 -30.14
CA GLU A 34 18.91 -19.87 -29.08
C GLU A 34 18.39 -21.21 -29.64
N GLY A 35 18.52 -22.25 -28.83
CA GLY A 35 17.90 -23.55 -29.03
C GLY A 35 17.06 -23.94 -27.82
N TYR A 36 16.61 -25.19 -27.80
CA TYR A 36 15.81 -25.74 -26.72
C TYR A 36 16.46 -26.99 -26.13
N VAL A 37 16.32 -27.16 -24.83
CA VAL A 37 16.69 -28.40 -24.13
C VAL A 37 15.44 -29.00 -23.49
N GLU A 38 15.25 -30.30 -23.68
CA GLU A 38 14.23 -31.08 -22.97
C GLU A 38 14.94 -32.06 -22.04
N ILE A 39 14.57 -32.03 -20.77
CA ILE A 39 15.12 -32.95 -19.79
C ILE A 39 14.14 -34.11 -19.61
N SER A 40 14.64 -35.33 -19.77
CA SER A 40 13.82 -36.53 -19.67
C SER A 40 14.39 -37.54 -18.68
N LEU A 41 13.49 -38.37 -18.16
CA LEU A 41 13.76 -39.48 -17.28
C LEU A 41 12.95 -40.68 -17.79
N ASN A 42 13.63 -41.78 -18.09
CA ASN A 42 12.95 -43.04 -18.41
C ASN A 42 12.56 -43.73 -17.10
N GLU A 43 11.37 -44.36 -17.02
CA GLU A 43 11.03 -45.15 -15.84
C GLU A 43 12.07 -46.25 -15.60
N ILE A 44 12.58 -46.28 -14.38
CA ILE A 44 13.39 -47.37 -13.89
C ILE A 44 12.43 -48.39 -13.28
N TYR A 45 12.20 -49.50 -13.99
CA TYR A 45 11.54 -50.67 -13.42
C TYR A 45 12.44 -51.32 -12.36
N GLN A 46 12.42 -50.80 -11.13
CA GLN A 46 12.98 -51.46 -9.96
C GLN A 46 11.94 -51.42 -8.84
N ASN A 47 11.63 -52.61 -8.30
CA ASN A 47 10.71 -52.79 -7.19
C ASN A 47 11.19 -51.98 -5.98
N PHE A 48 10.51 -50.88 -5.66
CA PHE A 48 10.66 -50.21 -4.37
C PHE A 48 10.39 -51.25 -3.26
N PRO A 49 11.34 -51.52 -2.36
CA PRO A 49 11.09 -52.45 -1.28
C PRO A 49 10.31 -51.72 -0.18
N SER A 50 8.99 -51.54 -0.35
CA SER A 50 8.10 -51.37 0.79
C SER A 50 7.60 -52.74 1.20
N GLY A 51 7.91 -53.16 2.43
CA GLY A 51 7.26 -54.28 3.08
C GLY A 51 5.78 -53.95 3.33
N LYS A 52 4.97 -53.98 2.26
CA LYS A 52 3.51 -54.06 2.18
C LYS A 52 3.15 -53.89 0.70
N ALA A 53 2.43 -54.86 0.14
CA ALA A 53 1.89 -54.79 -1.21
C ALA A 53 0.86 -53.65 -1.30
N GLY A 54 1.13 -52.67 -2.16
CA GLY A 54 0.21 -51.57 -2.51
C GLY A 54 0.96 -50.33 -2.99
N ASP A 55 1.00 -50.13 -4.30
CA ASP A 55 1.33 -48.92 -5.06
C ASP A 55 2.67 -48.19 -4.79
N THR A 56 3.64 -48.38 -5.68
CA THR A 56 4.77 -47.45 -5.86
C THR A 56 4.92 -47.10 -7.33
N GLU A 57 3.93 -46.38 -7.84
CA GLU A 57 4.08 -45.60 -9.07
C GLU A 57 4.59 -44.21 -8.66
N LEU A 58 5.62 -43.70 -9.34
CA LEU A 58 6.03 -42.31 -9.15
C LEU A 58 4.83 -41.37 -9.45
N PRO A 59 4.69 -40.25 -8.73
CA PRO A 59 3.57 -39.33 -8.94
C PRO A 59 3.56 -38.78 -10.38
N ALA A 60 2.36 -38.45 -10.89
CA ALA A 60 2.18 -37.96 -12.27
C ALA A 60 3.00 -36.71 -12.63
N GLN A 61 3.50 -36.00 -11.61
CA GLN A 61 4.43 -34.89 -11.73
C GLN A 61 5.53 -35.04 -10.69
N LEU A 62 6.78 -34.77 -11.11
CA LEU A 62 7.97 -34.76 -10.28
C LEU A 62 8.66 -33.40 -10.39
N ASN A 63 9.48 -33.07 -9.40
CA ASN A 63 10.39 -31.93 -9.46
C ASN A 63 11.82 -32.44 -9.65
N LEU A 64 12.58 -31.79 -10.51
CA LEU A 64 13.99 -32.05 -10.77
C LEU A 64 14.79 -30.84 -10.31
N LEU A 65 15.83 -31.06 -9.51
CA LEU A 65 16.88 -30.07 -9.27
C LEU A 65 18.05 -30.38 -10.20
N ILE A 66 18.44 -29.42 -11.03
CA ILE A 66 19.49 -29.58 -12.04
C ILE A 66 20.51 -28.43 -11.97
N SER A 67 21.79 -28.77 -12.12
CA SER A 67 22.86 -27.78 -12.33
C SER A 67 23.50 -28.00 -13.71
N LEU A 68 23.79 -26.89 -14.40
CA LEU A 68 24.43 -26.88 -15.70
C LEU A 68 25.67 -26.00 -15.67
N GLU A 69 26.73 -26.48 -16.31
CA GLU A 69 27.93 -25.70 -16.60
C GLU A 69 28.17 -25.62 -18.11
N ASN A 70 28.78 -24.51 -18.57
CA ASN A 70 29.28 -24.40 -19.94
C ASN A 70 30.72 -24.92 -20.06
N THR A 71 31.27 -24.98 -21.27
CA THR A 71 32.64 -25.46 -21.56
C THR A 71 33.76 -24.71 -20.84
N ASN A 72 33.51 -23.49 -20.36
CA ASN A 72 34.48 -22.72 -19.59
C ASN A 72 34.39 -22.98 -18.08
N GLY A 73 33.56 -23.94 -17.64
CA GLY A 73 33.25 -24.19 -16.23
C GLY A 73 32.39 -23.08 -15.60
N GLY A 74 31.77 -22.23 -16.42
CA GLY A 74 30.86 -21.20 -15.96
C GLY A 74 29.52 -21.83 -15.59
N ILE A 75 29.04 -21.55 -14.38
CA ILE A 75 27.72 -21.97 -13.91
C ILE A 75 26.65 -21.28 -14.75
N VAL A 76 25.80 -22.08 -15.39
CA VAL A 76 24.64 -21.64 -16.16
C VAL A 76 23.39 -21.76 -15.29
N TRP A 77 23.21 -22.91 -14.65
CA TRP A 77 22.16 -23.17 -13.65
C TRP A 77 22.78 -23.76 -12.40
N ASN A 78 22.24 -23.39 -11.24
CA ASN A 78 22.67 -23.88 -9.94
C ASN A 78 21.46 -24.36 -9.14
N SER A 79 21.26 -25.67 -9.10
CA SER A 79 20.11 -26.34 -8.48
C SER A 79 18.75 -25.77 -8.92
N GLU A 80 18.62 -25.50 -10.22
CA GLU A 80 17.40 -24.98 -10.82
C GLU A 80 16.29 -26.04 -10.77
N GLU A 81 15.06 -25.63 -10.40
CA GLU A 81 13.93 -26.54 -10.34
C GLU A 81 13.16 -26.64 -11.66
N ILE A 82 13.06 -27.85 -12.19
CA ILE A 82 12.32 -28.16 -13.41
C ILE A 82 11.18 -29.13 -13.07
N LYS A 83 9.98 -28.80 -13.51
CA LYS A 83 8.82 -29.70 -13.42
C LYS A 83 8.90 -30.76 -14.52
N LEU A 84 8.88 -32.03 -14.13
CA LEU A 84 8.78 -33.17 -15.02
C LEU A 84 7.35 -33.72 -15.01
N LYS A 85 6.79 -33.96 -16.19
CA LYS A 85 5.45 -34.51 -16.36
C LYS A 85 5.52 -35.92 -16.94
N LYS A 86 4.68 -36.83 -16.43
CA LYS A 86 4.56 -38.18 -16.97
C LYS A 86 3.99 -38.17 -18.40
N TRP A 87 4.63 -38.91 -19.30
CA TRP A 87 4.23 -39.15 -20.69
C TRP A 87 4.39 -40.64 -21.02
N GLY A 88 3.31 -41.41 -20.87
CA GLY A 88 3.42 -42.87 -20.94
C GLY A 88 4.28 -43.40 -19.80
N GLU A 89 5.37 -44.10 -20.14
CA GLU A 89 6.34 -44.72 -19.21
C GLU A 89 7.58 -43.85 -18.97
N SER A 90 7.55 -42.58 -19.35
CA SER A 90 8.66 -41.64 -19.14
C SER A 90 8.18 -40.33 -18.54
N TYR A 91 9.13 -39.53 -18.07
CA TYR A 91 8.91 -38.17 -17.60
C TYR A 91 9.71 -37.21 -18.47
N ALA A 92 9.13 -36.06 -18.80
CA ALA A 92 9.81 -35.02 -19.56
C ALA A 92 9.43 -33.63 -19.06
N SER A 93 10.37 -32.69 -19.16
CA SER A 93 10.11 -31.27 -18.97
C SER A 93 9.38 -30.67 -20.18
N LYS A 94 8.88 -29.45 -20.04
CA LYS A 94 8.66 -28.62 -21.24
C LYS A 94 10.02 -28.25 -21.85
N PRO A 95 10.12 -27.98 -23.17
CA PRO A 95 11.34 -27.45 -23.76
C PRO A 95 11.74 -26.13 -23.09
N ILE A 96 13.00 -26.02 -22.68
CA ILE A 96 13.58 -24.86 -21.98
C ILE A 96 14.54 -24.18 -22.93
N ARG A 97 14.45 -22.85 -23.03
CA ARG A 97 15.29 -22.07 -23.93
C ARG A 97 16.70 -21.91 -23.36
N LEU A 98 17.71 -22.14 -24.19
CA LEU A 98 19.12 -21.99 -23.83
C LEU A 98 19.90 -21.39 -25.01
N GLN A 99 21.00 -20.68 -24.74
CA GLN A 99 21.89 -20.23 -25.81
C GLN A 99 22.55 -21.42 -26.51
N VAL A 100 22.80 -21.29 -27.80
CA VAL A 100 23.55 -22.29 -28.57
C VAL A 100 24.95 -22.44 -28.00
N GLY A 101 25.37 -23.69 -27.77
CA GLY A 101 26.63 -23.98 -27.12
C GLY A 101 26.70 -25.40 -26.57
N GLU A 102 27.85 -25.73 -26.00
CA GLU A 102 28.06 -27.02 -25.32
C GLU A 102 27.97 -26.83 -23.80
N TYR A 103 27.31 -27.79 -23.16
CA TYR A 103 26.97 -27.75 -21.75
C TYR A 103 27.21 -29.12 -21.11
N ALA A 104 27.29 -29.15 -19.79
CA ALA A 104 27.34 -30.37 -19.00
C ALA A 104 26.35 -30.29 -17.84
N VAL A 105 25.57 -31.36 -17.67
CA VAL A 105 24.76 -31.57 -16.45
C VAL A 105 25.70 -31.98 -15.33
N THR A 106 25.78 -31.22 -14.25
CA THR A 106 26.68 -31.48 -13.10
C THR A 106 25.94 -31.89 -11.83
N GLU A 107 24.62 -31.66 -11.77
CA GLU A 107 23.73 -32.14 -10.71
C GLU A 107 22.41 -32.59 -11.32
N PHE A 108 21.85 -33.70 -10.84
CA PHE A 108 20.55 -34.20 -11.28
C PHE A 108 19.85 -34.98 -10.16
N LEU A 109 18.88 -34.35 -9.50
CA LEU A 109 18.17 -34.89 -8.34
C LEU A 109 16.66 -34.81 -8.56
N VAL A 110 15.99 -35.95 -8.54
CA VAL A 110 14.53 -36.02 -8.61
C VAL A 110 13.99 -35.99 -7.18
N VAL A 111 13.11 -35.04 -6.89
CA VAL A 111 12.56 -34.81 -5.56
C VAL A 111 11.03 -34.89 -5.55
N ASP A 112 10.47 -35.23 -4.40
CA ASP A 112 9.02 -35.17 -4.15
C ASP A 112 8.54 -33.75 -3.80
N TYR A 113 7.26 -33.61 -3.43
CA TYR A 113 6.65 -32.34 -3.05
C TYR A 113 7.22 -31.73 -1.75
N ASP A 114 7.86 -32.56 -0.91
CA ASP A 114 8.48 -32.16 0.35
C ASP A 114 10.02 -32.01 0.21
N TYR A 115 10.54 -32.03 -1.03
CA TYR A 115 11.97 -31.95 -1.35
C TYR A 115 12.81 -33.11 -0.82
N ASN A 116 12.20 -34.27 -0.58
CA ASN A 116 12.96 -35.49 -0.35
C ASN A 116 13.51 -36.01 -1.68
N VAL A 117 14.81 -36.32 -1.72
CA VAL A 117 15.44 -36.90 -2.91
C VAL A 117 14.97 -38.34 -3.10
N LEU A 118 14.26 -38.58 -4.19
CA LEU A 118 13.76 -39.89 -4.60
C LEU A 118 14.80 -40.62 -5.46
N LEU A 119 15.37 -39.92 -6.45
CA LEU A 119 16.37 -40.45 -7.37
C LEU A 119 17.52 -39.46 -7.52
N ALA A 120 18.73 -39.97 -7.73
CA ALA A 120 19.90 -39.13 -7.98
C ALA A 120 20.81 -39.75 -9.06
N ALA A 121 21.36 -38.92 -9.95
CA ALA A 121 22.43 -39.36 -10.84
C ALA A 121 23.76 -39.35 -10.07
N PRO A 122 24.53 -40.45 -10.06
CA PRO A 122 25.83 -40.48 -9.41
C PRO A 122 26.86 -39.66 -10.19
N VAL A 123 27.70 -38.93 -9.47
CA VAL A 123 28.86 -38.20 -10.03
C VAL A 123 29.99 -39.17 -10.29
N ALA A 124 30.72 -39.00 -11.39
CA ALA A 124 31.85 -39.82 -11.79
C ALA A 124 32.89 -39.88 -10.66
N GLY A 125 33.34 -41.09 -10.32
CA GLY A 125 34.25 -41.33 -9.21
C GLY A 125 33.56 -41.48 -7.83
N SER A 126 32.25 -41.26 -7.74
CA SER A 126 31.49 -41.60 -6.53
C SER A 126 31.38 -43.11 -6.30
N PRO A 127 31.10 -43.56 -5.07
CA PRO A 127 30.91 -44.98 -4.76
C PRO A 127 29.88 -45.70 -5.63
N LEU A 128 28.83 -45.02 -6.10
CA LEU A 128 27.76 -45.62 -6.90
C LEU A 128 27.88 -45.37 -8.42
N ALA A 129 28.90 -44.63 -8.87
CA ALA A 129 29.09 -44.31 -10.30
C ALA A 129 29.20 -45.55 -11.20
N TYR A 130 29.67 -46.68 -10.67
CA TYR A 130 29.84 -47.94 -11.41
C TYR A 130 28.51 -48.62 -11.80
N LEU A 131 27.39 -48.18 -11.22
CA LEU A 131 26.04 -48.70 -11.51
C LEU A 131 25.37 -48.01 -12.69
N THR A 132 26.03 -46.99 -13.26
CA THR A 132 25.57 -46.24 -14.42
C THR A 132 26.63 -46.30 -15.51
N ASP A 133 26.21 -46.37 -16.76
CA ASP A 133 27.12 -46.35 -17.92
C ASP A 133 27.68 -44.93 -18.15
N ASN A 134 26.89 -43.90 -17.83
CA ASN A 134 27.24 -42.49 -18.04
C ASN A 134 26.95 -41.66 -16.78
N PRO A 135 27.79 -41.74 -15.72
CA PRO A 135 27.66 -40.91 -14.54
C PRO A 135 27.89 -39.42 -14.88
N LEU A 136 27.43 -38.51 -14.01
CA LEU A 136 27.66 -37.07 -14.20
C LEU A 136 29.16 -36.74 -14.13
N PRO A 137 29.66 -35.74 -14.87
CA PRO A 137 28.91 -34.83 -15.74
C PRO A 137 28.49 -35.44 -17.09
N VAL A 138 27.29 -35.09 -17.56
CA VAL A 138 26.77 -35.53 -18.88
C VAL A 138 26.76 -34.35 -19.84
N SER A 139 27.62 -34.39 -20.85
CA SER A 139 27.76 -33.33 -21.86
C SER A 139 26.70 -33.41 -22.96
N PHE A 140 26.23 -32.25 -23.44
CA PHE A 140 25.31 -32.13 -24.57
C PHE A 140 25.54 -30.80 -25.32
N ILE A 141 25.03 -30.71 -26.55
CA ILE A 141 25.15 -29.54 -27.41
C ILE A 141 23.74 -29.03 -27.75
N VAL A 142 23.54 -27.71 -27.63
CA VAL A 142 22.31 -27.03 -28.04
C VAL A 142 22.51 -26.40 -29.40
N TYR A 143 21.67 -26.76 -30.37
CA TYR A 143 21.68 -26.22 -31.73
C TYR A 143 20.55 -25.22 -31.96
N THR A 144 20.75 -24.29 -32.88
CA THR A 144 19.79 -23.22 -33.20
C THR A 144 18.45 -23.79 -33.65
N GLY A 145 17.36 -23.45 -32.97
CA GLY A 145 16.00 -23.83 -33.36
C GLY A 145 15.66 -25.33 -33.21
N GLU A 146 16.56 -26.14 -32.66
CA GLU A 146 16.34 -27.55 -32.39
C GLU A 146 16.07 -27.80 -30.90
N THR A 147 15.46 -28.95 -30.58
CA THR A 147 15.30 -29.43 -29.20
C THR A 147 16.27 -30.58 -28.94
N THR A 148 17.26 -30.35 -28.08
CA THR A 148 18.18 -31.38 -27.59
C THR A 148 17.55 -32.10 -26.40
N SER A 149 17.41 -33.42 -26.46
CA SER A 149 16.93 -34.22 -25.31
C SER A 149 18.10 -34.73 -24.47
N VAL A 150 18.02 -34.55 -23.15
CA VAL A 150 19.04 -34.98 -22.20
C VAL A 150 18.42 -35.94 -21.19
N THR A 151 18.97 -37.15 -21.08
CA THR A 151 18.43 -38.23 -20.25
C THR A 151 19.50 -38.84 -19.33
N PRO A 152 19.87 -38.19 -18.21
CA PRO A 152 20.84 -38.74 -17.27
C PRO A 152 20.34 -40.04 -16.62
N GLN A 153 21.27 -40.96 -16.35
CA GLN A 153 20.95 -42.19 -15.61
C GLN A 153 20.92 -41.91 -14.11
N VAL A 154 19.83 -42.31 -13.45
CA VAL A 154 19.65 -42.11 -12.01
C VAL A 154 19.53 -43.44 -11.27
N LEU A 155 19.78 -43.41 -9.97
CA LEU A 155 19.55 -44.54 -9.07
C LEU A 155 18.59 -44.10 -7.95
N ASP A 156 17.91 -45.07 -7.35
CA ASP A 156 17.10 -44.86 -6.14
C ASP A 156 17.97 -44.27 -5.03
N ALA A 157 17.56 -43.15 -4.43
CA ALA A 157 18.26 -42.49 -3.33
C ALA A 157 17.76 -42.93 -1.94
N LEU A 158 16.67 -43.71 -1.86
CA LEU A 158 16.08 -44.17 -0.62
C LEU A 158 17.09 -44.99 0.21
N ASN A 159 17.24 -44.59 1.48
CA ASN A 159 18.19 -45.18 2.43
C ASN A 159 19.67 -45.10 2.04
N LYS A 160 20.02 -44.26 1.06
CA LYS A 160 21.42 -43.97 0.68
C LYS A 160 21.83 -42.59 1.16
N LYS A 161 23.13 -42.35 1.28
CA LYS A 161 23.65 -41.04 1.71
C LYS A 161 24.10 -40.20 0.51
N PRO A 162 24.07 -38.86 0.60
CA PRO A 162 24.53 -37.99 -0.49
C PRO A 162 25.95 -38.33 -0.98
N GLU A 163 26.84 -38.71 -0.07
CA GLU A 163 28.23 -39.01 -0.38
C GLU A 163 28.39 -40.27 -1.24
N ASP A 164 27.43 -41.20 -1.18
CA ASP A 164 27.43 -42.41 -2.03
C ASP A 164 27.29 -42.05 -3.52
N PHE A 165 26.66 -40.91 -3.81
CA PHE A 165 26.46 -40.36 -5.14
C PHE A 165 27.46 -39.26 -5.51
N GLY A 166 28.32 -38.84 -4.57
CA GLY A 166 29.28 -37.75 -4.78
C GLY A 166 28.75 -36.35 -4.45
N TYR A 167 27.62 -36.23 -3.75
CA TYR A 167 27.08 -34.94 -3.28
C TYR A 167 27.49 -34.67 -1.83
N THR A 168 27.60 -33.38 -1.47
CA THR A 168 27.88 -32.96 -0.08
C THR A 168 26.65 -33.01 0.83
N SER A 169 25.45 -32.80 0.26
CA SER A 169 24.19 -32.86 1.01
C SER A 169 22.98 -32.99 0.07
N PHE A 170 21.89 -33.59 0.55
CA PHE A 170 20.57 -33.55 -0.08
C PHE A 170 19.62 -32.52 0.54
N LYS A 171 20.16 -31.56 1.32
CA LYS A 171 19.35 -30.55 2.00
C LYS A 171 19.30 -29.28 1.18
N PHE A 172 18.08 -28.87 0.85
CA PHE A 172 17.79 -27.62 0.17
C PHE A 172 16.91 -26.76 1.08
N ASP A 173 17.41 -25.59 1.48
CA ASP A 173 16.59 -24.60 2.18
C ASP A 173 15.76 -23.82 1.15
N LYS A 174 14.76 -24.48 0.56
CA LYS A 174 13.81 -23.77 -0.29
C LYS A 174 12.83 -22.99 0.58
N ILE A 175 12.92 -21.67 0.48
CA ILE A 175 11.91 -20.78 1.07
C ILE A 175 10.68 -20.87 0.19
N LYS A 176 9.58 -21.41 0.73
CA LYS A 176 8.28 -21.36 0.05
C LYS A 176 7.84 -19.90 -0.05
N THR A 177 7.32 -19.53 -1.21
CA THR A 177 6.80 -18.18 -1.48
C THR A 177 5.34 -18.27 -1.91
N LEU A 178 4.64 -17.16 -1.71
CA LEU A 178 3.27 -16.95 -2.10
C LEU A 178 3.23 -15.70 -2.99
N ASP A 179 2.74 -15.87 -4.21
CA ASP A 179 2.60 -14.81 -5.20
C ASP A 179 1.14 -14.34 -5.29
N PHE A 180 0.86 -13.05 -5.43
CA PHE A 180 -0.51 -12.59 -5.70
C PHE A 180 -0.50 -11.26 -6.44
N ASP A 181 -1.55 -11.02 -7.21
CA ASP A 181 -1.77 -9.74 -7.88
C ASP A 181 -2.66 -8.85 -7.02
N LEU A 182 -2.34 -7.55 -6.96
CA LEU A 182 -3.06 -6.56 -6.17
C LEU A 182 -3.25 -5.26 -6.94
N ARG A 183 -4.43 -4.63 -6.75
CA ARG A 183 -4.77 -3.31 -7.29
C ARG A 183 -5.24 -2.42 -6.15
N VAL A 184 -4.77 -1.17 -6.15
CA VAL A 184 -5.23 -0.15 -5.22
C VAL A 184 -6.08 0.87 -5.96
N PHE A 185 -7.26 1.14 -5.42
CA PHE A 185 -8.20 2.13 -5.92
C PHE A 185 -8.30 3.30 -4.96
N ASP A 186 -8.35 4.51 -5.51
CA ASP A 186 -8.59 5.75 -4.77
C ASP A 186 -9.86 6.41 -5.29
N LEU A 187 -10.63 7.03 -4.40
CA LEU A 187 -11.84 7.76 -4.73
C LEU A 187 -11.46 9.09 -5.42
N ASN A 188 -11.87 9.26 -6.68
CA ASN A 188 -11.78 10.54 -7.38
C ASN A 188 -12.95 11.44 -6.96
N ARG A 189 -12.67 12.49 -6.18
CA ARG A 189 -13.70 13.42 -5.69
C ARG A 189 -14.39 14.25 -6.77
N THR A 190 -13.77 14.43 -7.92
CA THR A 190 -14.40 15.19 -9.03
C THR A 190 -15.51 14.37 -9.68
N THR A 191 -15.35 13.04 -9.73
CA THR A 191 -16.28 12.16 -10.44
C THR A 191 -17.10 11.26 -9.50
N GLY A 192 -16.67 11.08 -8.26
CA GLY A 192 -17.23 10.11 -7.31
C GLY A 192 -16.86 8.66 -7.62
N GLU A 193 -15.93 8.42 -8.54
CA GLU A 193 -15.56 7.08 -9.00
C GLU A 193 -14.23 6.60 -8.41
N PHE A 194 -14.12 5.30 -8.16
CA PHE A 194 -12.86 4.68 -7.79
C PHE A 194 -11.97 4.49 -9.02
N VAL A 195 -10.74 5.02 -8.95
CA VAL A 195 -9.74 4.93 -10.01
C VAL A 195 -8.48 4.26 -9.50
N LEU A 196 -7.76 3.54 -10.38
CA LEU A 196 -6.48 2.92 -10.02
C LEU A 196 -5.49 3.98 -9.53
N SER A 197 -4.79 3.66 -8.46
CA SER A 197 -3.92 4.58 -7.74
C SER A 197 -2.61 3.94 -7.33
N GLU A 198 -1.57 4.76 -7.26
CA GLU A 198 -0.35 4.42 -6.52
C GLU A 198 -0.59 4.48 -5.00
N ALA A 199 0.18 3.69 -4.27
CA ALA A 199 0.20 3.66 -2.80
C ALA A 199 1.52 3.06 -2.30
N PHE A 200 1.72 3.03 -0.99
CA PHE A 200 2.77 2.26 -0.33
C PHE A 200 2.15 1.00 0.29
N LEU A 201 2.73 -0.17 0.03
CA LEU A 201 2.27 -1.45 0.55
C LEU A 201 3.32 -2.05 1.48
N MET A 202 2.89 -2.39 2.69
CA MET A 202 3.63 -3.26 3.61
C MET A 202 2.81 -4.54 3.84
N VAL A 203 3.47 -5.70 3.83
CA VAL A 203 2.88 -7.00 4.16
C VAL A 203 3.62 -7.56 5.36
N GLU A 204 2.90 -7.82 6.43
CA GLU A 204 3.41 -8.39 7.67
C GLU A 204 2.79 -9.77 7.93
N ALA A 205 3.55 -10.68 8.54
CA ALA A 205 3.01 -11.89 9.13
C ALA A 205 3.77 -12.25 10.41
N SER A 206 3.02 -12.56 11.50
CA SER A 206 3.60 -12.95 12.80
C SER A 206 4.65 -11.97 13.37
N GLY A 207 4.53 -10.67 13.08
CA GLY A 207 5.49 -9.64 13.51
C GLY A 207 6.64 -9.37 12.53
N ASP A 208 6.77 -10.18 11.47
CA ASP A 208 7.82 -10.03 10.46
C ASP A 208 7.31 -9.26 9.23
N ILE A 209 8.05 -8.24 8.81
CA ILE A 209 7.81 -7.54 7.54
C ILE A 209 8.30 -8.43 6.39
N LEU A 210 7.36 -8.91 5.56
CA LEU A 210 7.63 -9.79 4.42
C LEU A 210 7.83 -9.02 3.11
N PHE A 211 7.20 -7.86 2.98
CA PHE A 211 7.28 -7.00 1.81
C PHE A 211 7.02 -5.54 2.21
N GLU A 212 7.76 -4.60 1.65
CA GLU A 212 7.57 -3.17 1.93
C GLU A 212 8.06 -2.32 0.75
N LYS A 213 7.17 -1.90 -0.14
CA LYS A 213 7.51 -1.10 -1.34
C LYS A 213 6.32 -0.24 -1.83
N PRO A 214 6.58 0.83 -2.60
CA PRO A 214 5.56 1.50 -3.40
C PRO A 214 4.95 0.55 -4.43
N VAL A 215 3.64 0.69 -4.65
CA VAL A 215 2.86 0.00 -5.69
C VAL A 215 2.28 1.03 -6.66
N GLY A 216 2.25 0.68 -7.95
CA GLY A 216 1.78 1.57 -9.01
C GLY A 216 0.26 1.54 -9.20
N ASN A 217 -0.25 2.47 -10.00
CA ASN A 217 -1.65 2.58 -10.42
C ASN A 217 -2.06 1.51 -11.47
N THR A 218 -1.66 0.28 -11.25
CA THR A 218 -1.88 -0.88 -12.13
C THR A 218 -2.09 -2.14 -11.27
N SER A 219 -2.17 -3.31 -11.90
CA SER A 219 -2.05 -4.59 -11.21
C SER A 219 -0.58 -4.83 -10.84
N ASN A 220 -0.30 -5.00 -9.55
CA ASN A 220 1.02 -5.20 -9.00
C ASN A 220 1.18 -6.66 -8.58
N HIS A 221 2.25 -7.31 -9.05
CA HIS A 221 2.58 -8.68 -8.67
C HIS A 221 3.47 -8.68 -7.42
N ILE A 222 3.00 -9.33 -6.35
CA ILE A 222 3.65 -9.34 -5.04
C ILE A 222 4.06 -10.76 -4.70
N THR A 223 5.30 -10.94 -4.28
CA THR A 223 5.84 -12.22 -3.79
C THR A 223 6.24 -12.05 -2.33
N VAL A 224 5.68 -12.89 -1.44
CA VAL A 224 6.03 -12.93 -0.01
C VAL A 224 6.43 -14.33 0.40
N ARG A 225 7.03 -14.48 1.58
CA ARG A 225 7.33 -15.79 2.16
C ARG A 225 6.02 -16.49 2.57
N ASP A 226 5.90 -17.76 2.22
CA ASP A 226 4.77 -18.63 2.55
C ASP A 226 4.95 -19.31 3.92
N GLY A 227 3.88 -19.91 4.45
CA GLY A 227 3.89 -20.70 5.68
C GLY A 227 3.35 -19.98 6.93
N TYR A 228 2.69 -18.84 6.76
CA TYR A 228 1.99 -18.13 7.83
C TYR A 228 0.48 -18.36 7.71
N GLU A 229 -0.24 -18.38 8.85
CA GLU A 229 -1.70 -18.55 8.87
C GLU A 229 -2.42 -17.32 8.30
N ASP A 230 -1.95 -16.13 8.65
CA ASP A 230 -2.51 -14.85 8.27
C ASP A 230 -1.43 -13.86 7.79
N TYR A 231 -1.82 -12.98 6.88
CA TYR A 231 -1.04 -11.89 6.34
C TYR A 231 -1.79 -10.58 6.57
N LEU A 232 -1.12 -9.58 7.13
CA LEU A 232 -1.65 -8.25 7.34
C LEU A 232 -1.09 -7.32 6.25
N LEU A 233 -1.98 -6.77 5.43
CA LEU A 233 -1.63 -5.82 4.37
C LEU A 233 -1.93 -4.42 4.87
N HIS A 234 -0.91 -3.58 4.94
CA HIS A 234 -1.01 -2.16 5.25
C HIS A 234 -0.85 -1.35 3.97
N VAL A 235 -1.90 -0.67 3.54
CA VAL A 235 -1.86 0.23 2.39
C VAL A 235 -1.92 1.66 2.89
N THR A 236 -0.83 2.39 2.68
CA THR A 236 -0.73 3.79 3.06
C THR A 236 -0.67 4.66 1.82
N LYS A 237 -1.44 5.74 1.81
CA LYS A 237 -1.32 6.81 0.82
C LYS A 237 -1.44 8.15 1.55
N PRO A 238 -0.60 9.15 1.22
CA PRO A 238 -0.76 10.49 1.78
C PRO A 238 -2.19 11.00 1.59
N ASN A 239 -2.73 11.59 2.65
CA ASN A 239 -4.08 12.14 2.69
C ASN A 239 -5.23 11.13 2.53
N ARG A 240 -4.99 9.88 2.90
CA ARG A 240 -5.99 8.79 2.96
C ARG A 240 -5.92 8.07 4.30
N VAL A 241 -7.00 7.37 4.62
CA VAL A 241 -6.99 6.44 5.74
C VAL A 241 -6.09 5.26 5.37
N THR A 242 -5.18 4.90 6.26
CA THR A 242 -4.40 3.67 6.13
C THR A 242 -5.36 2.49 6.15
N LEU A 243 -5.28 1.65 5.13
CA LEU A 243 -6.11 0.45 5.03
C LEU A 243 -5.31 -0.76 5.50
N ASP A 244 -5.75 -1.32 6.63
CA ASP A 244 -5.22 -2.57 7.17
C ASP A 244 -6.19 -3.70 6.86
N THR A 245 -5.72 -4.69 6.08
CA THR A 245 -6.54 -5.84 5.68
C THR A 245 -5.86 -7.13 6.14
N LEU A 246 -6.49 -7.84 7.07
CA LEU A 246 -6.07 -9.18 7.48
C LEU A 246 -6.62 -10.21 6.49
N ILE A 247 -5.72 -11.00 5.89
CA ILE A 247 -6.06 -12.00 4.88
C ILE A 247 -5.48 -13.34 5.30
N ASN A 248 -6.32 -14.37 5.35
CA ASN A 248 -5.84 -15.70 5.66
C ASN A 248 -5.12 -16.34 4.45
N GLU A 249 -4.23 -17.27 4.74
CA GLU A 249 -3.43 -18.00 3.75
C GLU A 249 -4.31 -18.68 2.67
N GLN A 250 -5.47 -19.21 3.05
CA GLN A 250 -6.37 -19.90 2.13
C GLN A 250 -6.97 -18.96 1.07
N VAL A 251 -7.28 -17.72 1.44
CA VAL A 251 -7.77 -16.70 0.51
C VAL A 251 -6.65 -16.28 -0.43
N LEU A 252 -5.45 -16.03 0.11
CA LEU A 252 -4.27 -15.71 -0.71
C LEU A 252 -3.94 -16.84 -1.71
N LYS A 253 -4.04 -18.11 -1.28
CA LYS A 253 -3.89 -19.30 -2.15
C LYS A 253 -4.98 -19.47 -3.20
N LYS A 254 -6.20 -18.99 -2.96
CA LYS A 254 -7.25 -18.98 -3.99
C LYS A 254 -6.99 -17.94 -5.08
N LEU A 255 -6.46 -16.78 -4.69
CA LEU A 255 -6.04 -15.72 -5.62
C LEU A 255 -4.92 -16.23 -6.55
N LEU A 256 -3.97 -17.00 -6.00
CA LEU A 256 -2.91 -17.71 -6.75
C LEU A 256 -3.40 -18.62 -7.87
N GLU A 257 -4.50 -19.34 -7.66
CA GLU A 257 -5.04 -20.28 -8.65
C GLU A 257 -5.74 -19.57 -9.83
N GLY A 258 -5.71 -18.24 -9.87
CA GLY A 258 -6.33 -17.43 -10.93
C GLY A 258 -7.86 -17.48 -10.94
N LYS A 259 -8.47 -17.95 -9.85
CA LYS A 259 -9.93 -18.13 -9.76
C LYS A 259 -10.68 -16.82 -9.48
N ASP A 260 -10.07 -15.91 -8.72
CA ASP A 260 -10.75 -14.72 -8.20
C ASP A 260 -10.13 -13.37 -8.68
N GLY A 261 -9.12 -13.41 -9.54
CA GLY A 261 -8.46 -12.21 -10.08
C GLY A 261 -7.56 -11.49 -9.06
N PRO A 262 -7.10 -10.26 -9.35
CA PRO A 262 -6.31 -9.47 -8.42
C PRO A 262 -7.10 -9.11 -7.16
N LEU A 263 -6.40 -9.00 -6.03
CA LEU A 263 -6.95 -8.42 -4.81
C LEU A 263 -7.17 -6.92 -4.98
N ASP A 264 -8.41 -6.48 -4.93
CA ASP A 264 -8.78 -5.07 -5.04
C ASP A 264 -8.92 -4.43 -3.65
N LEU A 265 -8.11 -3.40 -3.41
CA LEU A 265 -8.12 -2.62 -2.18
C LEU A 265 -8.59 -1.20 -2.47
N TYR A 266 -9.55 -0.71 -1.69
CA TYR A 266 -10.20 0.57 -1.92
C TYR A 266 -9.84 1.53 -0.78
N LEU A 267 -9.06 2.56 -1.10
CA LEU A 267 -8.73 3.63 -0.18
C LEU A 267 -9.90 4.61 -0.09
N SER A 268 -10.37 4.86 1.12
CA SER A 268 -11.28 5.97 1.40
C SER A 268 -10.48 7.21 1.80
N ASP A 269 -11.05 8.38 1.54
CA ASP A 269 -10.49 9.66 1.99
C ASP A 269 -10.81 9.95 3.46
N GLY A 270 -11.43 9.00 4.16
CA GLY A 270 -11.83 9.10 5.54
C GLY A 270 -12.83 10.21 5.84
N LEU A 271 -13.48 10.80 4.84
CA LEU A 271 -14.54 11.76 5.06
C LEU A 271 -15.76 11.03 5.66
N ILE A 272 -16.05 11.30 6.92
CA ILE A 272 -17.12 10.63 7.67
C ILE A 272 -18.35 11.52 7.85
N VAL A 273 -18.17 12.85 7.77
CA VAL A 273 -19.27 13.81 7.78
C VAL A 273 -18.95 14.93 6.80
N TRP A 274 -19.90 15.28 5.94
CA TRP A 274 -19.88 16.52 5.18
C TRP A 274 -21.27 17.13 5.12
N ASN A 275 -21.42 18.34 5.67
CA ASN A 275 -22.65 19.11 5.60
C ASN A 275 -22.38 20.56 5.17
N LYS A 276 -23.16 21.06 4.21
CA LYS A 276 -23.03 22.42 3.68
C LYS A 276 -23.53 23.50 4.63
N LEU A 277 -24.49 23.19 5.52
CA LEU A 277 -25.05 24.08 6.55
C LEU A 277 -25.79 25.34 6.06
N GLY A 278 -26.01 25.52 4.75
CA GLY A 278 -26.56 26.75 4.18
C GLY A 278 -28.09 26.89 4.21
N SER A 279 -28.80 25.82 4.56
CA SER A 279 -30.26 25.76 4.59
C SER A 279 -30.77 24.62 5.47
N THR A 280 -32.05 24.64 5.82
CA THR A 280 -32.68 23.53 6.56
C THR A 280 -32.60 22.21 5.78
N ASP A 281 -32.71 22.27 4.45
CA ASP A 281 -32.61 21.09 3.60
C ASP A 281 -31.19 20.52 3.63
N GLU A 282 -30.15 21.37 3.57
CA GLU A 282 -28.75 20.91 3.67
C GLU A 282 -28.45 20.36 5.06
N LEU A 283 -28.97 20.96 6.14
CA LEU A 283 -28.82 20.39 7.50
C LEU A 283 -29.43 18.98 7.59
N ALA A 284 -30.61 18.79 7.00
CA ALA A 284 -31.32 17.51 7.00
C ALA A 284 -30.77 16.49 5.99
N ASN A 285 -29.89 16.89 5.06
CA ASN A 285 -29.34 16.05 4.01
C ASN A 285 -27.83 16.33 3.86
N SER A 286 -27.03 15.75 4.77
CA SER A 286 -25.57 15.75 4.60
C SER A 286 -25.17 15.11 3.27
N GLU A 287 -24.14 15.65 2.63
CA GLU A 287 -23.54 15.09 1.42
C GLU A 287 -22.83 13.76 1.73
N VAL A 288 -22.22 13.67 2.91
CA VAL A 288 -21.59 12.45 3.45
C VAL A 288 -21.95 12.29 4.91
N GLY A 289 -22.26 11.05 5.30
CA GLY A 289 -22.48 10.68 6.69
C GLY A 289 -23.83 11.15 7.25
N PRO A 290 -23.92 11.32 8.58
CA PRO A 290 -25.17 11.62 9.26
C PRO A 290 -25.65 13.05 8.98
N SER A 291 -26.95 13.20 8.80
CA SER A 291 -27.61 14.51 8.79
C SER A 291 -27.67 15.13 10.18
N LEU A 292 -27.72 16.45 10.22
CA LEU A 292 -27.88 17.21 11.46
C LEU A 292 -29.36 17.38 11.78
N VAL A 293 -29.66 17.43 13.07
CA VAL A 293 -30.98 17.81 13.57
C VAL A 293 -30.89 19.18 14.22
N VAL A 294 -31.97 19.96 14.15
CA VAL A 294 -32.06 21.25 14.84
C VAL A 294 -33.29 21.23 15.74
N PRO A 295 -33.16 21.48 17.05
CA PRO A 295 -34.31 21.50 17.95
C PRO A 295 -35.35 22.57 17.62
N GLY A 296 -34.93 23.67 17.01
CA GLY A 296 -35.74 24.83 16.64
C GLY A 296 -35.58 25.25 15.18
N THR A 297 -35.83 26.52 14.88
CA THR A 297 -35.72 27.07 13.51
C THR A 297 -34.36 27.74 13.32
N PRO A 298 -33.43 27.15 12.56
CA PRO A 298 -32.11 27.73 12.35
C PRO A 298 -32.20 29.03 11.54
N ASN A 299 -31.26 29.93 11.80
CA ASN A 299 -31.03 31.12 10.98
C ASN A 299 -29.85 30.88 10.04
N PHE A 300 -29.87 31.51 8.87
CA PHE A 300 -28.81 31.40 7.86
C PHE A 300 -28.35 32.79 7.43
N ALA A 301 -27.08 32.91 7.06
CA ALA A 301 -26.51 34.15 6.55
C ALA A 301 -25.43 33.88 5.49
N PRO A 302 -25.11 34.85 4.61
CA PRO A 302 -24.12 34.65 3.56
C PRO A 302 -22.73 34.28 4.09
N ALA A 303 -22.16 33.21 3.57
CA ALA A 303 -20.88 32.60 3.93
C ALA A 303 -20.02 32.29 2.69
N LYS A 304 -19.14 31.28 2.74
CA LYS A 304 -18.20 30.96 1.68
C LYS A 304 -18.90 30.32 0.48
N PHE A 305 -19.71 29.30 0.72
CA PHE A 305 -20.40 28.52 -0.30
C PHE A 305 -21.90 28.81 -0.30
N GLY A 306 -22.24 30.10 -0.43
CA GLY A 306 -23.61 30.57 -0.39
C GLY A 306 -24.00 31.04 1.01
N ASN A 307 -24.79 30.24 1.73
CA ASN A 307 -25.18 30.55 3.10
C ASN A 307 -24.51 29.57 4.06
N GLY A 308 -24.40 29.96 5.33
CA GLY A 308 -24.08 29.05 6.43
C GLY A 308 -25.03 29.28 7.60
N VAL A 309 -24.96 28.41 8.59
CA VAL A 309 -25.78 28.48 9.79
C VAL A 309 -25.31 29.62 10.69
N TYR A 310 -26.26 30.39 11.22
CA TYR A 310 -26.02 31.53 12.10
C TYR A 310 -26.95 31.52 13.32
N PRO A 311 -26.73 30.63 14.29
CA PRO A 311 -27.62 30.49 15.44
C PRO A 311 -27.67 31.78 16.27
N ARG A 312 -28.88 32.23 16.61
CA ARG A 312 -29.15 33.36 17.52
C ARG A 312 -29.50 32.89 18.92
N TYR A 313 -30.07 31.70 19.03
CA TYR A 313 -30.42 31.05 20.29
C TYR A 313 -29.91 29.61 20.32
N ALA A 314 -29.73 29.06 21.52
CA ALA A 314 -29.24 27.69 21.69
C ALA A 314 -30.15 26.64 21.04
N SER A 315 -31.45 26.90 20.96
CA SER A 315 -32.43 26.04 20.26
C SER A 315 -32.24 26.00 18.75
N GLU A 316 -31.45 26.90 18.17
CA GLU A 316 -31.22 27.01 16.72
C GLU A 316 -29.92 26.35 16.29
N ILE A 317 -29.17 25.76 17.23
CA ILE A 317 -27.86 25.14 16.98
C ILE A 317 -28.09 23.75 16.39
N PRO A 318 -27.61 23.47 15.17
CA PRO A 318 -27.61 22.12 14.64
C PRO A 318 -26.72 21.18 15.46
N GLU A 319 -27.19 19.95 15.62
CA GLU A 319 -26.46 18.89 16.30
C GLU A 319 -26.46 17.61 15.47
N ILE A 320 -25.34 16.88 15.50
CA ILE A 320 -25.32 15.46 15.14
C ILE A 320 -25.79 14.71 16.40
N PRO A 321 -26.86 13.89 16.33
CA PRO A 321 -27.40 13.18 17.48
C PRO A 321 -26.35 12.35 18.23
N SER A 322 -26.55 12.21 19.55
CA SER A 322 -25.72 11.41 20.44
C SER A 322 -25.52 9.98 19.93
N GLY A 323 -24.30 9.46 20.05
CA GLY A 323 -23.93 8.09 19.69
C GLY A 323 -23.29 7.98 18.31
N ILE A 324 -23.71 8.82 17.38
CA ILE A 324 -23.31 8.75 15.98
C ILE A 324 -21.85 9.17 15.77
N PHE A 325 -21.37 10.21 16.45
CA PHE A 325 -19.96 10.63 16.32
C PHE A 325 -18.98 9.53 16.78
N ASN A 326 -19.35 8.78 17.83
CA ASN A 326 -18.57 7.64 18.32
C ASN A 326 -18.72 6.39 17.42
N GLU A 327 -19.71 6.32 16.52
CA GLU A 327 -19.75 5.26 15.51
C GLU A 327 -18.68 5.50 14.43
N PHE A 328 -18.34 6.76 14.15
CA PHE A 328 -17.37 7.13 13.13
C PHE A 328 -15.95 7.31 13.67
N ILE A 329 -15.80 7.71 14.93
CA ILE A 329 -14.53 7.74 15.64
C ILE A 329 -14.74 7.05 17.00
N PRO A 330 -14.69 5.69 17.03
CA PRO A 330 -14.94 4.89 18.23
C PRO A 330 -14.12 5.29 19.45
N ASN A 331 -12.87 5.70 19.22
CA ASN A 331 -12.04 6.24 20.28
C ASN A 331 -11.30 7.50 19.80
N PRO A 332 -11.88 8.71 20.00
CA PRO A 332 -11.28 9.96 19.54
C PRO A 332 -9.97 10.33 20.23
N LEU A 333 -9.51 9.53 21.20
CA LEU A 333 -8.19 9.67 21.83
C LEU A 333 -7.15 8.70 21.28
N LEU A 334 -7.55 7.59 20.68
CA LEU A 334 -6.63 6.59 20.12
C LEU A 334 -6.56 6.64 18.60
N GLU A 335 -7.51 7.31 17.95
CA GLU A 335 -7.59 7.40 16.50
C GLU A 335 -7.40 8.84 16.01
N PRO A 336 -6.68 9.04 14.89
CA PRO A 336 -6.50 10.36 14.31
C PRO A 336 -7.80 10.88 13.68
N TRP A 337 -8.03 12.19 13.75
CA TRP A 337 -9.20 12.82 13.14
C TRP A 337 -8.97 14.28 12.80
N THR A 338 -9.82 14.82 11.93
CA THR A 338 -9.82 16.25 11.58
C THR A 338 -11.25 16.79 11.53
N ILE A 339 -11.45 18.01 12.02
CA ILE A 339 -12.67 18.78 11.79
C ILE A 339 -12.27 20.06 11.07
N GLU A 340 -12.92 20.37 9.95
CA GLU A 340 -12.74 21.65 9.26
C GLU A 340 -14.07 22.33 8.93
N VAL A 341 -14.04 23.66 8.89
CA VAL A 341 -15.19 24.51 8.55
C VAL A 341 -14.74 25.80 7.87
N TRP A 342 -15.68 26.48 7.23
CA TRP A 342 -15.61 27.93 7.01
C TRP A 342 -16.34 28.67 8.12
N TYR A 343 -15.72 29.75 8.59
CA TYR A 343 -16.27 30.64 9.60
C TYR A 343 -16.24 32.09 9.12
N LYS A 344 -17.36 32.78 9.32
CA LYS A 344 -17.48 34.21 9.10
C LYS A 344 -17.76 34.92 10.42
N PRO A 345 -16.75 35.52 11.06
CA PRO A 345 -16.93 36.21 12.33
C PRO A 345 -17.94 37.35 12.18
N ASN A 346 -18.87 37.48 13.13
CA ASN A 346 -19.83 38.55 13.19
C ASN A 346 -19.86 39.14 14.61
N TYR A 347 -18.87 39.98 14.90
CA TYR A 347 -18.74 40.66 16.17
C TYR A 347 -18.63 42.18 15.98
N SER A 348 -19.01 42.94 17.00
CA SER A 348 -18.76 44.39 17.04
C SER A 348 -17.54 44.65 17.92
N VAL A 349 -16.67 45.59 17.53
CA VAL A 349 -15.59 46.08 18.39
C VAL A 349 -16.03 47.41 18.99
N VAL A 350 -16.14 47.50 20.31
CA VAL A 350 -16.39 48.74 21.05
C VAL A 350 -15.28 48.91 22.07
N ASP A 351 -14.59 50.05 22.07
CA ASP A 351 -13.47 50.35 22.97
C ASP A 351 -12.39 49.25 23.01
N ASN A 352 -11.99 48.74 21.82
CA ASN A 352 -11.03 47.64 21.68
C ASN A 352 -11.47 46.31 22.32
N ARG A 353 -12.77 46.15 22.62
CA ARG A 353 -13.37 44.92 23.13
C ARG A 353 -14.33 44.35 22.11
N ILE A 354 -14.25 43.03 21.92
CA ILE A 354 -15.27 42.28 21.20
C ILE A 354 -16.57 42.29 22.03
N VAL A 355 -17.60 42.94 21.51
CA VAL A 355 -18.94 43.02 22.09
C VAL A 355 -19.90 42.22 21.20
N GLY A 356 -20.41 41.13 21.75
CA GLY A 356 -21.59 40.44 21.22
C GLY A 356 -22.85 40.91 21.97
N THR A 357 -24.02 40.70 21.38
CA THR A 357 -25.34 41.06 21.94
C THR A 357 -25.74 40.31 23.23
N ILE A 358 -24.83 39.56 23.87
CA ILE A 358 -25.10 38.77 25.08
C ILE A 358 -24.10 39.17 26.19
N PRO A 359 -24.54 39.42 27.45
CA PRO A 359 -23.82 40.26 28.42
C PRO A 359 -22.54 39.67 29.05
N TYR A 360 -22.02 38.56 28.55
CA TYR A 360 -20.82 37.91 29.09
C TYR A 360 -19.86 37.61 27.95
N GLY A 361 -18.81 38.43 27.82
CA GLY A 361 -17.74 38.28 26.82
C GLY A 361 -17.10 36.90 26.88
N ARG A 362 -17.59 35.98 26.05
CA ARG A 362 -17.18 34.58 26.07
C ARG A 362 -17.15 34.02 24.64
N ALA A 363 -16.12 33.20 24.44
CA ALA A 363 -15.80 32.32 23.31
C ALA A 363 -16.84 32.08 22.20
N HIS A 364 -16.40 32.24 20.95
CA HIS A 364 -17.03 31.69 19.76
C HIS A 364 -16.76 30.18 19.74
N VAL A 365 -17.72 29.39 20.21
CA VAL A 365 -17.72 27.94 20.00
C VAL A 365 -18.16 27.71 18.57
N ILE A 366 -17.26 27.25 17.71
CA ILE A 366 -17.55 27.01 16.30
C ILE A 366 -18.15 25.62 16.16
N VAL A 367 -17.53 24.63 16.79
CA VAL A 367 -17.98 23.24 16.77
C VAL A 367 -17.58 22.57 18.09
N ALA A 368 -18.47 21.82 18.76
CA ALA A 368 -18.10 21.14 20.00
C ALA A 368 -19.00 19.95 20.36
N ASN A 369 -18.38 18.95 21.00
CA ASN A 369 -19.05 17.99 21.88
C ASN A 369 -19.18 18.61 23.30
N CYS A 370 -20.30 18.43 24.00
CA CYS A 370 -20.84 19.47 24.89
C CYS A 370 -20.41 19.54 26.36
N TRP A 371 -20.26 20.79 26.84
CA TRP A 371 -19.94 21.17 28.22
C TRP A 371 -21.08 20.82 29.19
N ASN A 372 -20.97 19.68 29.86
CA ASN A 372 -21.60 19.43 31.15
C ASN A 372 -20.49 19.27 32.20
N TRP A 373 -20.82 19.51 33.48
CA TRP A 373 -19.85 19.41 34.58
C TRP A 373 -19.24 18.00 34.75
N ASP A 374 -19.76 17.01 33.98
CA ASP A 374 -19.51 15.58 34.10
C ASP A 374 -19.24 14.85 32.75
N GLY A 375 -18.81 15.52 31.66
CA GLY A 375 -18.63 14.85 30.35
C GLY A 375 -17.54 15.44 29.45
N ALA A 376 -16.85 14.57 28.67
CA ALA A 376 -15.77 14.98 27.75
C ALA A 376 -16.25 15.82 26.57
N ASN A 377 -15.47 16.85 26.24
CA ASN A 377 -15.66 17.80 25.15
C ASN A 377 -14.52 17.68 24.13
N ALA A 378 -14.83 17.48 22.86
CA ALA A 378 -13.89 17.71 21.76
C ALA A 378 -14.47 18.80 20.86
N GLY A 379 -13.71 19.86 20.53
CA GLY A 379 -14.25 20.93 19.71
C GLY A 379 -13.27 22.03 19.31
N ILE A 380 -13.73 22.89 18.40
CA ILE A 380 -13.06 24.13 18.01
C ILE A 380 -13.71 25.29 18.75
N ARG A 381 -12.94 25.96 19.61
CA ARG A 381 -13.43 27.05 20.46
C ARG A 381 -12.52 28.27 20.40
N ILE A 382 -12.89 29.27 19.62
CA ILE A 382 -12.20 30.56 19.65
C ILE A 382 -12.61 31.29 20.93
N VAL A 383 -11.69 31.53 21.85
CA VAL A 383 -11.92 32.39 23.01
C VAL A 383 -11.29 33.75 22.76
N PRO A 384 -12.04 34.84 22.59
CA PRO A 384 -11.44 36.16 22.69
C PRO A 384 -11.05 36.35 24.16
N ILE A 385 -9.77 36.19 24.49
CA ILE A 385 -9.26 36.40 25.85
C ILE A 385 -9.26 37.92 26.09
N ASN A 386 -10.39 38.43 26.60
CA ASN A 386 -10.43 39.77 27.14
C ASN A 386 -9.89 39.75 28.57
N GLY A 387 -8.61 39.43 28.70
CA GLY A 387 -7.87 39.36 29.95
C GLY A 387 -6.90 40.53 30.08
N GLY A 388 -7.40 41.77 30.01
CA GLY A 388 -6.66 42.98 30.40
C GLY A 388 -5.28 43.21 29.75
N TYR A 389 -5.22 44.20 28.85
CA TYR A 389 -4.04 45.01 28.48
C TYR A 389 -3.25 44.74 27.19
N THR A 390 -3.50 43.70 26.37
CA THR A 390 -2.85 43.63 25.04
C THR A 390 -3.69 42.89 23.99
N GLY A 391 -4.05 43.57 22.91
CA GLY A 391 -4.35 42.98 21.59
C GLY A 391 -5.74 42.35 21.35
N PRO A 392 -6.31 42.45 20.12
CA PRO A 392 -7.48 41.69 19.72
C PRO A 392 -7.09 40.27 19.26
N THR A 393 -7.95 39.29 19.57
CA THR A 393 -8.08 37.93 18.99
C THR A 393 -6.99 36.88 19.29
N ASP A 394 -7.09 36.22 20.45
CA ASP A 394 -6.52 34.88 20.62
C ASP A 394 -7.43 33.83 19.98
N VAL A 395 -6.84 32.84 19.31
CA VAL A 395 -7.53 31.68 18.76
C VAL A 395 -7.11 30.47 19.56
N VAL A 396 -8.07 29.82 20.20
CA VAL A 396 -7.79 28.62 21.01
C VAL A 396 -8.44 27.42 20.34
N ALA A 397 -7.77 26.29 20.36
CA ALA A 397 -8.37 24.99 20.07
C ALA A 397 -8.28 24.16 21.36
N ASP A 398 -9.45 23.79 21.90
CA ASP A 398 -9.56 23.08 23.18
C ASP A 398 -10.10 21.66 22.93
N LEU A 399 -9.35 20.64 23.33
CA LEU A 399 -9.83 19.26 23.50
C LEU A 399 -9.89 18.97 25.02
N VAL A 400 -11.06 18.82 25.61
CA VAL A 400 -11.22 18.68 27.07
C VAL A 400 -11.78 17.31 27.42
N TYR A 401 -11.10 16.52 28.23
CA TYR A 401 -11.58 15.19 28.61
C TYR A 401 -11.92 15.09 30.10
N TYR A 402 -12.98 14.35 30.42
CA TYR A 402 -13.48 14.19 31.79
C TYR A 402 -13.28 12.76 32.25
N LYS A 403 -12.72 12.60 33.45
CA LYS A 403 -12.69 11.32 34.14
C LYS A 403 -13.95 11.14 34.98
N ALA A 404 -14.55 9.96 34.95
CA ALA A 404 -15.74 9.59 35.73
C ALA A 404 -15.59 9.72 37.27
N LEU A 405 -14.42 10.14 37.78
CA LEU A 405 -14.09 10.25 39.22
C LEU A 405 -13.80 11.69 39.69
N GLY A 406 -14.07 12.72 38.88
CA GLY A 406 -14.00 14.12 39.32
C GLY A 406 -12.68 14.86 39.07
N ASP A 407 -11.72 14.23 38.38
CA ASP A 407 -10.50 14.88 37.90
C ASP A 407 -10.68 15.42 36.46
N TYR A 408 -10.21 16.65 36.21
CA TYR A 408 -10.25 17.30 34.90
C TYR A 408 -8.91 17.17 34.18
N TYR A 409 -8.90 16.70 32.93
CA TYR A 409 -7.74 16.78 32.04
C TYR A 409 -8.04 17.69 30.85
N PHE A 410 -7.21 18.71 30.65
CA PHE A 410 -7.35 19.69 29.58
C PHE A 410 -6.25 19.47 28.53
N PHE A 411 -6.61 19.04 27.31
CA PHE A 411 -5.75 19.23 26.15
C PHE A 411 -6.06 20.60 25.56
N ARG A 412 -5.33 21.60 26.05
CA ARG A 412 -5.50 22.96 25.56
C ARG A 412 -4.32 23.29 24.67
N ASN A 413 -4.57 23.46 23.38
CA ASN A 413 -3.63 24.11 22.51
C ASN A 413 -4.03 25.58 22.44
N ASP A 414 -3.43 26.34 23.36
CA ASP A 414 -3.47 27.79 23.31
C ASP A 414 -2.54 28.22 22.17
N VAL A 415 -3.10 28.47 20.99
CA VAL A 415 -2.39 29.25 19.98
C VAL A 415 -2.44 30.71 20.42
N ILE A 416 -1.50 31.07 21.30
CA ILE A 416 -1.20 32.47 21.62
C ILE A 416 -0.36 33.05 20.48
N ASP A 417 -0.85 32.92 19.25
CA ASP A 417 -0.22 33.54 18.10
C ASP A 417 -0.90 34.89 17.84
N ASN A 418 -0.21 35.97 18.24
CA ASN A 418 -0.65 37.34 18.01
C ASN A 418 -0.71 37.69 16.51
N ASP A 419 -0.23 36.82 15.62
CA ASP A 419 -0.21 37.05 14.16
C ASP A 419 -1.51 36.62 13.45
N VAL A 420 -2.44 35.94 14.15
CA VAL A 420 -3.76 35.59 13.59
C VAL A 420 -4.78 36.68 13.92
N SER A 421 -4.89 37.67 13.03
CA SER A 421 -5.96 38.68 13.10
C SER A 421 -6.95 38.52 11.95
N TRP A 422 -8.24 38.48 12.26
CA TRP A 422 -9.33 38.60 11.29
C TRP A 422 -10.37 39.60 11.77
N ASN A 423 -11.04 40.26 10.84
CA ASN A 423 -12.10 41.23 11.09
C ASN A 423 -13.48 40.58 11.04
N ALA A 424 -14.48 41.28 11.57
CA ALA A 424 -15.87 40.91 11.35
C ALA A 424 -16.18 40.92 9.84
N GLY A 425 -16.74 39.82 9.36
CA GLY A 425 -17.11 39.61 7.96
C GLY A 425 -16.08 38.86 7.12
N ASP A 426 -14.85 38.68 7.61
CA ASP A 426 -13.83 37.90 6.91
C ASP A 426 -14.28 36.44 6.75
N LEU A 427 -13.95 35.82 5.62
CA LEU A 427 -14.14 34.39 5.43
C LEU A 427 -12.85 33.71 5.87
N VAL A 428 -12.95 32.90 6.92
CA VAL A 428 -11.81 32.22 7.52
C VAL A 428 -12.05 30.73 7.47
N HIS A 429 -11.16 30.00 6.81
CA HIS A 429 -11.14 28.55 6.90
C HIS A 429 -10.41 28.14 8.18
N MET A 430 -10.97 27.19 8.92
CA MET A 430 -10.38 26.68 10.14
C MET A 430 -10.44 25.16 10.14
N ALA A 431 -9.35 24.54 10.57
CA ALA A 431 -9.32 23.11 10.81
C ALA A 431 -8.57 22.79 12.09
N VAL A 432 -9.03 21.76 12.79
CA VAL A 432 -8.37 21.17 13.94
C VAL A 432 -8.09 19.72 13.63
N VAL A 433 -6.84 19.32 13.86
CA VAL A 433 -6.30 18.00 13.54
C VAL A 433 -5.85 17.37 14.85
N TYR A 434 -6.23 16.12 15.07
CA TYR A 434 -5.72 15.30 16.16
C TYR A 434 -4.99 14.11 15.58
N ASP A 435 -3.75 13.88 16.03
CA ASP A 435 -2.96 12.72 15.69
C ASP A 435 -2.37 12.10 16.97
N PRO A 436 -2.93 10.97 17.45
CA PRO A 436 -2.43 10.29 18.65
C PRO A 436 -1.07 9.62 18.42
N THR A 437 -0.65 9.42 17.16
CA THR A 437 0.60 8.75 16.81
C THR A 437 1.80 9.68 16.77
N GLY A 438 1.60 10.99 16.96
CA GLY A 438 2.67 11.97 17.13
C GLY A 438 3.62 11.56 18.27
N TYR A 439 4.75 10.96 17.91
CA TYR A 439 5.82 10.53 18.80
C TYR A 439 7.13 11.21 18.38
N ASP A 440 7.95 11.58 19.36
CA ASP A 440 9.27 12.23 19.19
C ASP A 440 9.22 13.69 18.67
N GLY A 441 8.51 14.56 19.40
CA GLY A 441 8.45 16.00 19.10
C GLY A 441 7.49 16.41 17.97
N ALA A 442 6.68 15.46 17.47
CA ALA A 442 5.64 15.72 16.48
C ALA A 442 4.32 16.19 17.15
N PRO A 443 3.58 17.10 16.51
CA PRO A 443 2.37 17.70 17.05
C PRO A 443 1.22 16.70 17.18
N ARG A 444 0.57 16.63 18.36
CA ARG A 444 -0.59 15.73 18.59
C ARG A 444 -1.93 16.39 18.34
N PHE A 445 -1.97 17.71 18.40
CA PHE A 445 -3.18 18.48 18.17
C PHE A 445 -2.81 19.80 17.51
N GLU A 446 -3.31 20.03 16.31
CA GLU A 446 -2.94 21.16 15.46
C GLU A 446 -4.15 22.05 15.17
N LEU A 447 -3.88 23.35 15.05
CA LEU A 447 -4.81 24.35 14.55
C LEU A 447 -4.29 24.92 13.24
N TRP A 448 -5.11 24.80 12.21
CA TRP A 448 -4.88 25.35 10.88
C TRP A 448 -5.86 26.48 10.61
N VAL A 449 -5.36 27.59 10.08
CA VAL A 449 -6.17 28.73 9.65
C VAL A 449 -5.80 29.07 8.21
N ASN A 450 -6.78 29.12 7.31
CA ASN A 450 -6.59 29.37 5.89
C ASN A 450 -5.52 28.46 5.24
N GLY A 451 -5.43 27.21 5.70
CA GLY A 451 -4.46 26.23 5.25
C GLY A 451 -3.03 26.41 5.75
N VAL A 452 -2.80 27.30 6.72
CA VAL A 452 -1.51 27.49 7.40
C VAL A 452 -1.58 26.94 8.82
N LEU A 453 -0.58 26.17 9.24
CA LEU A 453 -0.44 25.69 10.62
C LEU A 453 -0.09 26.88 11.53
N HIS A 454 -0.96 27.21 12.47
CA HIS A 454 -0.78 28.34 13.38
C HIS A 454 -0.43 27.93 14.81
N GLY A 455 -0.79 26.72 15.23
CA GLY A 455 -0.24 26.20 16.46
C GLY A 455 -0.47 24.73 16.65
N HIS A 456 0.35 24.16 17.51
CA HIS A 456 0.37 22.74 17.79
C HIS A 456 0.73 22.49 19.26
N SER A 457 0.22 21.42 19.86
CA SER A 457 0.70 20.94 21.15
C SER A 457 1.83 19.92 20.92
N PRO A 458 3.09 20.24 21.28
CA PRO A 458 4.20 19.31 21.12
C PRO A 458 4.20 18.22 22.19
N GLU A 459 3.48 18.40 23.31
CA GLU A 459 3.49 17.44 24.41
C GLU A 459 2.31 17.68 25.37
N THR A 460 1.56 16.61 25.68
CA THR A 460 0.87 16.45 26.97
C THR A 460 0.76 14.94 27.24
N GLU A 461 1.14 14.55 28.46
CA GLU A 461 0.97 13.20 29.03
C GLU A 461 -0.41 12.64 28.66
N ILE A 462 -0.46 11.66 27.77
CA ILE A 462 -1.64 10.82 27.62
C ILE A 462 -1.66 9.95 28.88
N HIS A 463 -2.54 10.24 29.82
CA HIS A 463 -2.88 9.25 30.82
C HIS A 463 -3.74 8.18 30.13
N GLU A 464 -3.23 6.95 30.05
CA GLU A 464 -3.81 5.74 29.43
C GLU A 464 -5.20 5.30 29.96
N TYR A 465 -5.93 6.17 30.68
CA TYR A 465 -7.11 5.79 31.47
C TYR A 465 -8.39 6.53 31.10
N ALA A 466 -8.51 7.01 29.87
CA ALA A 466 -9.78 7.56 29.38
C ALA A 466 -10.72 6.42 28.97
N GLU A 467 -11.73 6.14 29.79
CA GLU A 467 -12.83 5.27 29.39
C GLU A 467 -13.66 5.93 28.28
N PRO A 468 -14.24 5.14 27.33
CA PRO A 468 -15.08 5.67 26.27
C PRO A 468 -16.25 6.44 26.87
N VAL A 469 -16.29 7.74 26.60
CA VAL A 469 -17.26 8.64 27.21
C VAL A 469 -18.64 8.45 26.58
N VAL A 470 -19.66 8.49 27.44
CA VAL A 470 -21.07 8.52 27.05
C VAL A 470 -21.29 9.61 26.01
N ALA A 471 -21.78 9.20 24.83
CA ALA A 471 -21.81 10.02 23.63
C ALA A 471 -22.78 11.21 23.78
N TRP A 472 -22.21 12.42 23.88
CA TRP A 472 -22.97 13.66 23.79
C TRP A 472 -23.12 14.11 22.33
N PRO A 473 -24.13 14.95 22.01
CA PRO A 473 -24.31 15.46 20.66
C PRO A 473 -23.16 16.39 20.24
N PHE A 474 -22.85 16.38 18.93
CA PHE A 474 -21.84 17.25 18.34
C PHE A 474 -22.50 18.48 17.72
N TYR A 475 -22.22 19.66 18.25
CA TYR A 475 -22.88 20.91 17.92
C TYR A 475 -22.10 21.73 16.90
N VAL A 476 -22.82 22.42 16.00
CA VAL A 476 -22.23 23.31 14.97
C VAL A 476 -22.77 24.73 15.14
N GLY A 477 -21.90 25.73 15.17
CA GLY A 477 -22.27 27.13 15.40
C GLY A 477 -22.59 27.47 16.85
N GLY A 478 -22.22 26.62 17.81
CA GLY A 478 -22.37 26.88 19.25
C GLY A 478 -22.31 25.60 20.09
N HIS A 479 -22.88 25.66 21.29
CA HIS A 479 -23.25 24.52 22.13
C HIS A 479 -24.54 24.82 22.91
N GLN A 480 -25.11 23.85 23.61
CA GLN A 480 -26.39 23.95 24.35
C GLN A 480 -26.62 25.19 25.23
N TYR A 481 -25.57 25.94 25.63
CA TYR A 481 -25.71 27.16 26.44
C TYR A 481 -25.18 28.42 25.77
N ARG A 482 -24.52 28.34 24.61
CA ARG A 482 -23.92 29.49 23.93
C ARG A 482 -23.97 29.32 22.43
N VAL A 483 -24.34 30.40 21.75
CA VAL A 483 -24.27 30.48 20.29
C VAL A 483 -22.95 31.13 19.86
N SER A 484 -22.46 30.76 18.69
CA SER A 484 -21.35 31.46 18.06
C SER A 484 -21.79 32.86 17.60
N ASN A 485 -20.89 33.84 17.68
CA ASN A 485 -21.13 35.17 17.10
C ASN A 485 -20.61 35.22 15.66
N GLY A 486 -21.02 34.27 14.81
CA GLY A 486 -20.60 34.22 13.41
C GLY A 486 -21.38 33.17 12.62
N VAL A 487 -21.10 33.11 11.33
CA VAL A 487 -21.72 32.13 10.42
C VAL A 487 -20.77 30.96 10.26
N VAL A 488 -21.25 29.73 10.44
CA VAL A 488 -20.48 28.50 10.18
C VAL A 488 -21.01 27.86 8.90
N ASP A 489 -20.10 27.43 8.05
CA ASP A 489 -20.39 26.95 6.69
C ASP A 489 -19.48 25.75 6.36
N ASN A 490 -19.98 24.84 5.52
CA ASN A 490 -19.25 23.73 4.92
C ASN A 490 -18.39 22.93 5.90
N MET A 491 -19.04 22.24 6.84
CA MET A 491 -18.36 21.40 7.82
C MET A 491 -17.99 20.05 7.23
N LYS A 492 -16.72 19.67 7.40
CA LYS A 492 -16.19 18.35 7.06
C LYS A 492 -15.50 17.72 8.27
N VAL A 493 -15.71 16.42 8.46
CA VAL A 493 -15.05 15.63 9.52
C VAL A 493 -14.38 14.42 8.87
N TYR A 494 -13.11 14.22 9.21
CA TYR A 494 -12.29 13.14 8.70
C TYR A 494 -11.84 12.20 9.83
N GLN A 495 -11.80 10.90 9.56
CA GLN A 495 -11.24 9.86 10.45
C GLN A 495 -9.72 9.67 10.24
N TRP A 496 -9.01 10.75 9.94
CA TRP A 496 -7.55 10.78 9.87
C TRP A 496 -7.01 12.22 10.10
N ALA A 497 -5.71 12.33 10.31
CA ALA A 497 -5.02 13.59 10.61
C ALA A 497 -4.65 14.36 9.32
N LYS A 498 -5.56 15.20 8.83
CA LYS A 498 -5.42 15.99 7.59
C LYS A 498 -4.50 17.18 7.80
N THR A 499 -3.38 17.20 7.09
CA THR A 499 -2.35 18.25 7.18
C THR A 499 -2.20 19.07 5.89
N ASN A 500 -3.03 18.81 4.88
CA ASN A 500 -3.14 19.63 3.67
C ASN A 500 -4.59 20.11 3.49
N PHE A 501 -4.76 21.42 3.35
CA PHE A 501 -6.05 22.09 3.19
C PHE A 501 -6.10 22.97 1.93
N ASP A 502 -5.36 22.61 0.89
CA ASP A 502 -5.42 23.29 -0.41
C ASP A 502 -6.77 23.07 -1.11
N ASP A 503 -7.50 22.03 -0.71
CA ASP A 503 -8.86 21.73 -1.15
C ASP A 503 -9.95 22.54 -0.43
N ARG A 504 -9.61 23.39 0.54
CA ARG A 504 -10.59 24.17 1.35
C ARG A 504 -11.54 25.05 0.55
N ASP A 505 -11.12 25.45 -0.64
CA ASP A 505 -11.89 26.29 -1.56
C ASP A 505 -12.79 25.48 -2.50
N THR A 506 -12.88 24.15 -2.30
CA THR A 506 -13.73 23.24 -3.06
C THR A 506 -14.82 22.60 -2.19
N GLU A 507 -16.03 22.54 -2.74
CA GLU A 507 -17.10 21.69 -2.22
C GLU A 507 -16.84 20.24 -2.61
#